data_AF-A0A218NMX9-F1
#
_entry.id   AF-A0A218NMX9-F1
#
_cell.length_a   1.000
_cell.length_b   1.000
_cell.length_c   1.000
_cell.angle_alpha   90.00
_cell.angle_beta   90.00
_cell.angle_gamma   90.00
#
_symmetry.space_group_name_H-M   'P 1'
#
loop_
_entity.id
_entity.type
_entity.pdbx_description
1 polymer ?
#
loop_
_entity_poly.entity_id
_entity_poly.type
_entity_poly.pdbx_seq_one_letter_code
_entity_poly.pdbx_strand_id
1 'polypeptide(L)'
;MNYKKRGFSLYEIEEYLKGAGAEKINEDAVFTFEKEIEKMTDELMGFASMFANYAGRKSLIKGSDIAFAIGNINSKSIIYLPETSHKIRKVHKRKLAKHRISKVKIQIK
;
A
#
# COMPACT_ATOMS: atom_id res chain seq x y z
N MET A 1 29.11 -0.75 -16.05
CA MET A 1 28.13 -1.63 -15.37
C MET A 1 27.20 -0.77 -14.56
N ASN A 2 25.90 -0.80 -14.85
CA ASN A 2 24.90 -0.06 -14.09
C ASN A 2 24.55 -0.92 -12.87
N TYR A 3 25.22 -0.70 -11.74
CA TYR A 3 24.93 -1.44 -10.51
C TYR A 3 23.56 -0.97 -10.01
N LYS A 4 22.49 -1.67 -10.41
CA LYS A 4 21.19 -1.52 -9.75
C LYS A 4 21.43 -1.77 -8.26
N LYS A 5 21.17 -0.75 -7.42
CA LYS A 5 21.16 -0.94 -5.98
C LYS A 5 20.09 -1.98 -5.67
N ARG A 6 20.50 -3.11 -5.12
CA ARG A 6 19.61 -4.17 -4.62
C ARG A 6 19.19 -3.84 -3.21
N GLY A 7 17.93 -4.13 -2.87
CA GLY A 7 17.42 -3.96 -1.52
C GLY A 7 17.99 -4.97 -0.53
N PHE A 8 18.35 -6.17 -1.01
CA PHE A 8 18.75 -7.30 -0.18
C PHE A 8 20.05 -7.95 -0.66
N SER A 9 20.81 -8.54 0.28
CA SER A 9 21.99 -9.31 -0.04
C SER A 9 21.60 -10.70 -0.52
N LEU A 10 22.06 -11.09 -1.72
CA LEU A 10 21.85 -12.44 -2.22
C LEU A 10 22.45 -13.51 -1.31
N TYR A 11 23.58 -13.20 -0.67
CA TYR A 11 24.26 -14.09 0.26
C TYR A 11 23.39 -14.36 1.51
N GLU A 12 22.79 -13.31 2.08
CA GLU A 12 21.90 -13.45 3.24
C GLU A 12 20.63 -14.22 2.89
N ILE A 13 20.10 -14.00 1.69
CA ILE A 13 18.97 -14.77 1.17
C ILE A 13 19.35 -16.25 1.05
N GLU A 14 20.51 -16.56 0.48
CA GLU A 14 20.99 -17.92 0.33
C GLU A 14 21.18 -18.62 1.69
N GLU A 15 21.81 -17.94 2.65
CA GLU A 15 21.95 -18.45 4.03
C GLU A 15 20.60 -18.68 4.70
N TYR A 16 19.64 -17.75 4.53
CA TYR A 16 18.29 -17.90 5.04
C TYR A 16 17.61 -19.15 4.46
N LEU A 17 17.69 -19.36 3.15
CA LEU A 17 17.10 -20.52 2.47
C LEU A 17 17.76 -21.84 2.93
N LYS A 18 19.08 -21.87 3.12
CA LYS A 18 19.77 -23.03 3.70
C LYS A 18 19.31 -23.31 5.13
N GLY A 19 19.22 -22.27 5.95
CA GLY A 19 18.72 -22.35 7.32
C GLY A 19 17.28 -22.85 7.42
N ALA A 20 16.46 -22.56 6.40
CA ALA A 20 15.09 -23.07 6.26
C ALA A 20 15.02 -24.54 5.77
N GLY A 21 16.16 -25.18 5.48
CA GLY A 21 16.25 -26.59 5.08
C GLY A 21 16.41 -26.84 3.58
N ALA A 22 16.70 -25.82 2.77
CA ALA A 22 17.00 -26.03 1.34
C ALA A 22 18.40 -26.63 1.14
N GLU A 23 18.47 -27.90 0.72
CA GLU A 23 19.75 -28.61 0.48
C GLU A 23 20.46 -28.15 -0.80
N LYS A 24 19.69 -27.76 -1.83
CA LYS A 24 20.19 -27.27 -3.11
C LYS A 24 19.45 -26.00 -3.50
N ILE A 25 20.20 -24.92 -3.68
CA ILE A 25 19.66 -23.61 -4.04
C ILE A 25 20.22 -23.24 -5.41
N ASN A 26 19.33 -22.98 -6.36
CA ASN A 26 19.70 -22.40 -7.65
C ASN A 26 19.78 -20.87 -7.52
N GLU A 27 20.66 -20.23 -8.27
CA GLU A 27 20.76 -18.76 -8.34
C GLU A 27 19.41 -18.13 -8.70
N ASP A 28 18.66 -18.74 -9.63
CA ASP A 28 17.32 -18.27 -10.01
C ASP A 28 16.33 -18.24 -8.84
N ALA A 29 16.45 -19.19 -7.90
CA ALA A 29 15.61 -19.21 -6.71
C ALA A 29 15.93 -18.03 -5.79
N VAL A 30 17.22 -17.73 -5.60
CA VAL A 30 17.69 -16.56 -4.84
C VAL A 30 17.17 -15.26 -5.46
N PHE A 31 17.27 -15.12 -6.78
CA PHE A 31 16.76 -13.95 -7.51
C PHE A 31 15.25 -13.81 -7.46
N THR A 32 14.53 -14.93 -7.50
CA THR A 32 13.07 -14.92 -7.42
C THR A 32 12.64 -14.49 -6.03
N PHE A 33 13.28 -15.04 -5.00
CA PHE A 33 13.03 -14.70 -3.62
C PHE A 33 13.37 -13.23 -3.29
N GLU A 34 14.49 -12.71 -3.80
CA GLU A 34 14.83 -11.27 -3.70
C GLU A 34 13.68 -10.39 -4.18
N LYS A 35 13.18 -10.66 -5.40
CA LYS A 35 12.08 -9.88 -5.99
C LYS A 35 10.78 -10.00 -5.20
N GLU A 36 10.49 -11.18 -4.67
CA GLU A 36 9.30 -11.41 -3.85
C GLU A 36 9.37 -10.63 -2.54
N ILE A 37 10.53 -10.62 -1.87
CA ILE A 37 10.73 -9.82 -0.66
C ILE A 37 10.66 -8.32 -0.96
N GLU A 38 11.30 -7.84 -2.03
CA GLU A 38 11.21 -6.44 -2.43
C GLU A 38 9.74 -6.03 -2.64
N LYS A 39 8.99 -6.83 -3.39
CA LYS A 39 7.56 -6.59 -3.62
C LYS A 39 6.75 -6.59 -2.33
N MET A 40 6.98 -7.57 -1.45
CA MET A 40 6.28 -7.64 -0.16
C MET A 40 6.61 -6.43 0.72
N THR A 41 7.87 -5.98 0.70
CA THR A 41 8.33 -4.81 1.46
C THR A 41 7.66 -3.54 0.94
N ASP A 42 7.57 -3.36 -0.37
CA ASP A 42 6.89 -2.21 -0.99
C ASP A 42 5.40 -2.19 -0.63
N GLU A 43 4.72 -3.34 -0.67
CA GLU A 43 3.32 -3.45 -0.27
C GLU A 43 3.13 -3.11 1.22
N LEU A 44 3.99 -3.64 2.09
CA LEU A 44 3.99 -3.36 3.53
C LEU A 44 4.19 -1.87 3.80
N MET A 45 5.14 -1.24 3.11
CA MET A 45 5.41 0.19 3.24
C MET A 45 4.24 1.04 2.73
N GLY A 46 3.56 0.62 1.67
CA GLY A 46 2.34 1.26 1.19
C GLY A 46 1.24 1.29 2.27
N PHE A 47 0.98 0.16 2.92
CA PHE A 47 0.01 0.09 4.01
C PHE A 47 0.45 0.85 5.26
N ALA A 48 1.71 0.72 5.67
CA ALA A 48 2.24 1.43 6.83
C ALA A 48 2.17 2.95 6.63
N SER A 49 2.49 3.43 5.42
CA SER A 49 2.31 4.83 5.04
C SER A 49 0.85 5.28 5.10
N MET A 50 -0.08 4.45 4.65
CA MET A 50 -1.52 4.74 4.76
C MET A 50 -1.95 4.92 6.23
N PHE A 51 -1.53 4.03 7.13
CA PHE A 51 -1.84 4.15 8.56
C PHE A 51 -1.18 5.35 9.23
N ALA A 52 0.09 5.64 8.90
CA ALA A 52 0.77 6.84 9.39
C ALA A 52 0.03 8.12 8.97
N ASN A 53 -0.39 8.19 7.70
CA ASN A 53 -1.17 9.30 7.16
C ASN A 53 -2.53 9.44 7.84
N TYR A 54 -3.23 8.33 8.10
CA TYR A 54 -4.50 8.33 8.83
C TYR A 54 -4.36 8.89 10.25
N ALA A 55 -3.22 8.65 10.90
CA ALA A 55 -2.88 9.20 12.20
C ALA A 55 -2.28 10.63 12.14
N GLY A 56 -2.34 11.30 10.99
CA GLY A 56 -1.88 12.68 10.80
C GLY A 56 -0.36 12.85 10.64
N ARG A 57 0.41 11.76 10.53
CA ARG A 57 1.87 11.80 10.33
C ARG A 57 2.21 11.66 8.85
N LYS A 58 2.96 12.63 8.31
CA LYS A 58 3.32 12.67 6.87
C LYS A 58 4.70 12.13 6.53
N SER A 59 5.62 12.11 7.50
CA SER A 59 7.03 11.78 7.28
C SER A 59 7.57 10.70 8.21
N LEU A 60 6.75 10.22 9.15
CA LEU A 60 7.18 9.27 10.17
C LEU A 60 6.23 8.08 10.24
N ILE A 61 6.75 6.92 9.86
CA ILE A 61 6.14 5.61 10.08
C ILE A 61 6.65 5.08 11.41
N LYS A 62 5.73 4.67 12.30
CA LYS A 62 6.05 4.05 13.59
C LYS A 62 5.88 2.53 13.51
N GLY A 63 6.48 1.81 14.46
CA GLY A 63 6.28 0.37 14.58
C GLY A 63 4.82 -0.06 14.70
N SER A 64 3.96 0.78 15.29
CA SER A 64 2.51 0.53 15.33
C SER A 64 1.87 0.50 13.93
N ASP A 65 2.32 1.38 13.02
CA ASP A 65 1.80 1.45 11.65
C ASP A 65 2.19 0.19 10.86
N ILE A 66 3.41 -0.32 11.11
CA ILE A 66 3.91 -1.59 10.56
C ILE A 66 3.09 -2.77 11.11
N ALA A 67 2.83 -2.80 12.43
CA ALA A 67 2.02 -3.86 13.03
C ALA A 67 0.59 -3.93 12.44
N PHE A 68 -0.05 -2.78 12.23
CA PHE A 68 -1.33 -2.70 11.54
C PHE A 68 -1.24 -3.14 10.07
N ALA A 69 -0.18 -2.74 9.38
CA ALA A 69 0.07 -3.14 7.99
C ALA A 69 0.25 -4.66 7.84
N ILE A 70 1.00 -5.30 8.74
CA ILE A 70 1.17 -6.77 8.78
C ILE A 70 -0.17 -7.47 8.95
N GLY A 71 -1.00 -7.03 9.89
CA GLY A 71 -2.34 -7.59 10.10
C GLY A 71 -3.22 -7.54 8.85
N ASN A 72 -3.09 -6.47 8.05
CA ASN A 72 -3.84 -6.32 6.80
C ASN A 72 -3.28 -7.17 5.65
N ILE A 73 -1.95 -7.32 5.55
CA ILE A 73 -1.34 -8.21 4.56
C ILE A 73 -1.72 -9.66 4.82
N ASN A 74 -1.65 -10.11 6.07
CA ASN A 74 -2.01 -11.48 6.46
C ASN A 74 -3.51 -11.76 6.26
N SER A 75 -4.37 -10.74 6.34
CA SER A 75 -5.79 -10.92 6.02
C SER A 75 -6.07 -11.11 4.52
N LYS A 76 -5.15 -10.70 3.63
CA LYS A 76 -5.29 -10.94 2.18
C LYS A 76 -4.92 -12.37 1.78
N SER A 77 -4.09 -13.09 2.54
CA SER A 77 -3.82 -14.51 2.24
C SER A 77 -5.04 -15.43 2.50
N ILE A 78 -6.07 -14.92 3.17
CA ILE A 78 -7.37 -15.58 3.35
C ILE A 78 -8.35 -15.24 2.20
N ILE A 79 -8.07 -14.22 1.38
CA ILE A 79 -8.96 -13.76 0.30
C ILE A 79 -8.26 -13.90 -1.05
N TYR A 80 -8.02 -15.15 -1.47
CA TYR A 80 -7.99 -15.47 -2.90
C TYR A 80 -9.38 -15.95 -3.31
N LEU A 81 -10.33 -15.01 -3.38
CA LEU A 81 -11.58 -15.19 -4.12
C LEU A 81 -11.45 -14.34 -5.38
N PRO A 82 -11.55 -14.92 -6.58
CA PRO A 82 -11.52 -14.14 -7.82
C PRO A 82 -12.83 -13.36 -7.90
N GLU A 83 -12.85 -12.10 -7.48
CA GLU A 83 -13.97 -11.22 -7.80
C GLU A 83 -13.85 -10.77 -9.26
N THR A 84 -14.38 -11.63 -10.12
CA THR A 84 -14.94 -11.21 -11.40
C THR A 84 -15.94 -10.08 -11.16
N SER A 85 -15.67 -8.94 -11.80
CA SER A 85 -16.68 -8.06 -12.41
C SER A 85 -17.74 -7.44 -11.50
N HIS A 86 -17.50 -6.29 -10.86
CA HIS A 86 -18.57 -5.31 -10.61
C HIS A 86 -18.12 -3.86 -10.91
N LYS A 87 -18.77 -3.28 -11.94
CA LYS A 87 -18.65 -1.90 -12.40
C LYS A 87 -18.96 -0.91 -11.26
N ILE A 88 -17.97 -0.14 -10.80
CA ILE A 88 -18.24 1.01 -9.93
C ILE A 88 -18.66 2.20 -10.79
N ARG A 89 -19.84 2.72 -10.44
CA ARG A 89 -20.66 3.72 -11.15
C ARG A 89 -19.98 5.09 -11.22
N LYS A 90 -20.22 5.81 -12.33
CA LYS A 90 -19.90 7.24 -12.53
C LYS A 90 -20.50 8.09 -11.41
N VAL A 91 -19.67 8.81 -10.67
CA VAL A 91 -20.12 9.83 -9.70
C VAL A 91 -20.70 11.03 -10.45
N HIS A 92 -21.99 11.29 -10.22
CA HIS A 92 -22.72 12.43 -10.78
C HIS A 92 -22.32 13.74 -10.10
N LYS A 93 -22.09 14.78 -10.93
CA LYS A 93 -21.74 16.15 -10.55
C LYS A 93 -22.77 16.76 -9.58
N ARG A 94 -22.33 17.31 -8.44
CA ARG A 94 -23.14 18.28 -7.68
C ARG A 94 -22.80 19.70 -8.15
N LYS A 95 -23.78 20.36 -8.77
CA LYS A 95 -23.79 21.79 -9.10
C LYS A 95 -23.86 22.60 -7.80
N LEU A 96 -22.83 23.40 -7.51
CA LEU A 96 -22.94 24.52 -6.56
C LEU A 96 -23.82 25.60 -7.20
N ALA A 97 -25.02 25.79 -6.65
CA ALA A 97 -25.97 26.79 -7.13
C ALA A 97 -25.57 28.20 -6.68
N LYS A 98 -25.72 29.13 -7.63
CA LYS A 98 -25.34 30.55 -7.58
C LYS A 98 -26.04 31.31 -6.45
N HIS A 99 -25.29 31.96 -5.56
CA HIS A 99 -25.80 33.09 -4.78
C HIS A 99 -25.68 34.37 -5.59
N ARG A 100 -26.79 34.78 -6.20
CA ARG A 100 -27.05 36.15 -6.62
C ARG A 100 -28.56 36.27 -6.86
N ILE A 101 -29.23 37.05 -6.02
CA ILE A 101 -30.30 38.00 -6.36
C ILE A 101 -30.67 38.75 -5.07
N SER A 102 -30.31 40.02 -5.07
CA SER A 102 -30.83 41.09 -4.25
C SER A 102 -32.33 41.28 -4.47
N LYS A 103 -33.16 41.36 -3.42
CA LYS A 103 -34.44 42.09 -3.43
C LYS A 103 -34.70 42.72 -2.06
N VAL A 104 -34.55 44.05 -1.97
CA VAL A 104 -35.62 45.07 -1.86
C VAL A 104 -35.95 45.40 -0.39
N LYS A 105 -35.69 46.66 0.01
CA LYS A 105 -36.12 47.30 1.26
C LYS A 105 -37.64 47.40 1.28
N ILE A 106 -38.28 47.04 2.39
CA ILE A 106 -39.63 47.48 2.73
C ILE A 106 -39.51 48.16 4.10
N GLN A 107 -39.73 49.48 4.13
CA GLN A 107 -39.94 50.26 5.35
C GLN A 107 -41.37 50.05 5.81
N ILE A 108 -41.56 49.75 7.09
CA ILE A 108 -42.87 49.83 7.76
C ILE A 108 -42.68 50.68 9.01
N LYS A 109 -43.08 51.96 8.93
CA LYS A 109 -43.77 52.71 9.98
C LYS A 109 -44.27 54.04 9.42
#